data_AF-A0A4Q7J0C4-F1
#
_entry.id   AF-A0A4Q7J0C4-F1
#
_cell.length_a   1.000
_cell.length_b   1.000
_cell.length_c   1.000
_cell.angle_alpha   90.00
_cell.angle_beta   90.00
_cell.angle_gamma   90.00
#
_symmetry.space_group_name_H-M   'P 1'
#
loop_
_entity.id
_entity.type
_entity.pdbx_description
1 polymer ?
#
loop_
_entity_poly.entity_id
_entity_poly.type
_entity_poly.pdbx_seq_one_letter_code
_entity_poly.pdbx_strand_id
1 'polypeptide(L)' 'MPALNPQFSEEEMESIRVAAEGRSLKAFAHDAVVSAVSSREHLVEQAAARVAGISVELNERLAR' A
#
# COMPACT_ATOMS: atom_id res chain seq x y z
N MET A 1 -17.99 10.24 10.93
CA MET A 1 -16.85 9.74 10.13
C MET A 1 -16.93 8.23 10.07
N PRO A 2 -16.69 7.59 8.91
CA PRO A 2 -16.59 6.13 8.84
C PRO A 2 -15.45 5.63 9.73
N ALA A 3 -15.66 4.52 10.43
CA ALA A 3 -14.69 3.96 11.36
C ALA A 3 -14.48 2.48 11.08
N LEU A 4 -13.22 2.07 10.99
CA LEU A 4 -12.83 0.66 11.01
C LEU A 4 -12.72 0.22 12.47
N ASN A 5 -13.23 -0.96 12.80
CA ASN A 5 -13.04 -1.58 14.11
C ASN A 5 -12.25 -2.89 13.96
N PRO A 6 -10.93 -2.79 13.70
CA PRO A 6 -10.08 -3.97 13.61
C PRO A 6 -9.94 -4.64 14.98
N GLN A 7 -10.01 -5.96 15.01
CA GLN A 7 -9.64 -6.75 16.18
C GLN A 7 -8.18 -7.17 16.02
N PHE A 8 -7.37 -6.85 17.03
CA PHE A 8 -5.97 -7.24 17.09
C PHE A 8 -5.80 -8.27 18.19
N SER A 9 -4.91 -9.23 17.96
CA SER A 9 -4.42 -10.10 19.03
C SER A 9 -3.58 -9.30 20.03
N GLU A 10 -3.32 -9.88 21.20
CA GLU A 10 -2.44 -9.26 22.20
C GLU A 10 -1.00 -9.08 21.66
N GLU A 11 -0.51 -10.05 20.90
CA GLU A 11 0.82 -10.04 20.26
C GLU A 11 0.94 -8.94 19.21
N GLU A 12 -0.11 -8.75 18.41
CA GLU A 12 -0.20 -7.67 17.41
C GLU A 12 -0.26 -6.31 18.12
N MET A 13 -1.04 -6.18 19.19
CA MET A 13 -1.13 -4.95 19.97
C MET A 13 0.19 -4.58 20.65
N GLU A 14 0.97 -5.56 21.08
CA GLU A 14 2.31 -5.32 21.61
C GLU A 14 3.25 -4.83 20.51
N SER A 15 3.24 -5.50 19.36
CA SER A 15 4.05 -5.11 18.21
C SER A 15 3.72 -3.69 17.73
N ILE A 16 2.43 -3.34 17.67
CA ILE A 16 1.97 -1.99 17.30
C ILE A 16 2.39 -0.96 18.36
N ARG A 17 2.32 -1.30 19.66
CA ARG A 17 2.76 -0.39 20.73
C ARG A 17 4.24 -0.09 20.67
N VAL A 18 5.06 -1.12 20.45
CA VAL A 18 6.51 -0.95 20.26
C VAL A 18 6.79 -0.09 19.02
N ALA A 19 6.16 -0.39 17.89
CA ALA A 19 6.35 0.33 16.64
C ALA A 19 5.82 1.78 16.66
N ALA A 20 4.83 2.08 17.50
CA ALA A 20 4.31 3.43 17.66
C ALA A 20 5.26 4.36 18.41
N GLU A 21 6.26 3.83 19.14
CA GLU A 21 7.29 4.62 19.86
C GLU A 21 6.70 5.78 20.70
N GLY A 22 5.56 5.56 21.35
CA GLY A 22 4.87 6.57 22.17
C GLY A 22 3.94 7.52 21.40
N ARG A 23 3.76 7.34 20.09
CA ARG A 23 2.71 8.01 19.29
C ARG A 23 1.33 7.42 19.60
N SER A 24 0.29 8.18 19.27
CA SER A 24 -1.09 7.66 19.31
C SER A 24 -1.24 6.45 18.41
N LEU A 25 -1.65 5.30 18.96
CA LEU A 25 -1.88 4.06 18.21
C LEU A 25 -2.86 4.24 17.05
N LYS A 26 -3.88 5.10 17.24
CA LYS A 26 -4.87 5.41 16.21
C LYS A 26 -4.25 6.17 15.04
N ALA A 27 -3.39 7.15 15.32
CA ALA A 27 -2.69 7.90 14.28
C ALA A 27 -1.67 7.01 13.56
N PHE A 28 -0.92 6.19 14.31
CA PHE A 28 0.02 5.24 13.74
C PHE A 28 -0.67 4.22 12.82
N ALA A 29 -1.77 3.62 13.26
CA ALA A 29 -2.55 2.68 12.45
C ALA A 29 -3.15 3.35 11.21
N HIS A 30 -3.64 4.58 11.33
CA HIS A 30 -4.13 5.34 10.20
C HIS A 30 -3.01 5.57 9.16
N ASP A 31 -1.85 6.07 9.58
CA ASP A 31 -0.73 6.35 8.69
C ASP A 31 -0.22 5.07 8.01
N ALA A 32 -0.16 3.96 8.75
CA ALA A 32 0.24 2.66 8.21
C ALA A 32 -0.74 2.16 7.13
N VAL A 33 -2.05 2.27 7.38
CA VAL A 33 -3.09 1.87 6.41
C VAL A 33 -3.04 2.74 5.17
N VAL A 34 -2.93 4.07 5.33
CA VAL A 34 -2.84 5.00 4.19
C VAL A 34 -1.58 4.73 3.38
N SER A 35 -0.44 4.54 4.05
CA SER A 35 0.84 4.21 3.39
C SER A 35 0.78 2.88 2.64
N ALA A 36 0.14 1.86 3.21
CA ALA A 36 -0.04 0.57 2.55
C ALA A 36 -0.93 0.68 1.28
N VAL A 37 -2.00 1.49 1.35
CA VAL A 37 -2.87 1.75 0.19
C VAL A 37 -2.11 2.52 -0.89
N SER A 38 -1.43 3.62 -0.54
CA SER A 38 -0.68 4.42 -1.51
C SER A 38 0.47 3.64 -2.15
N SER A 39 1.14 2.78 -1.37
CA SER A 39 2.19 1.91 -1.89
C SER A 39 1.63 0.88 -2.87
N ARG A 40 0.44 0.34 -2.60
CA ARG A 40 -0.24 -0.58 -3.51
C ARG A 40 -0.64 0.10 -4.81
N GLU A 41 -1.16 1.32 -4.75
CA GLU A 41 -1.47 2.12 -5.93
C GLU A 41 -0.21 2.37 -6.76
N HIS A 42 0.88 2.79 -6.12
CA HIS A 42 2.15 3.04 -6.81
C HIS A 42 2.76 1.77 -7.44
N LEU A 43 2.63 0.61 -6.80
CA LEU A 43 3.06 -0.67 -7.38
C LEU A 43 2.20 -1.09 -8.58
N VAL A 44 0.89 -0.83 -8.51
CA VAL A 44 -0.03 -1.08 -9.63
C VAL A 44 0.26 -0.14 -10.80
N GLU A 45 0.52 1.13 -10.53
CA GLU A 45 0.91 2.11 -11.56
C GLU A 45 2.22 1.72 -12.25
N GLN A 46 3.24 1.32 -11.49
CA GLN A 46 4.51 0.85 -12.06
C GLN A 46 4.34 -0.42 -12.90
N ALA A 47 3.53 -1.37 -12.44
CA ALA A 47 3.21 -2.57 -13.21
C ALA A 47 2.45 -2.23 -14.50
N ALA A 48 1.48 -1.30 -14.42
CA ALA A 48 0.73 -0.81 -15.58
C ALA A 48 1.63 -0.08 -16.58
N ALA A 49 2.54 0.77 -16.12
CA ALA A 49 3.51 1.47 -16.95
C ALA A 49 4.45 0.49 -17.68
N ARG A 50 4.88 -0.58 -16.99
CA ARG A 50 5.71 -1.63 -17.59
C ARG A 50 4.96 -2.40 -18.68
N VAL A 51 3.71 -2.78 -18.42
CA VAL A 51 2.87 -3.46 -19.42
C VAL A 51 2.62 -2.57 -20.63
N ALA A 52 2.27 -1.30 -20.40
CA ALA A 52 2.06 -0.33 -21.48
C ALA A 52 3.32 -0.15 -22.34
N GLY A 53 4.50 -0.04 -21.73
CA GLY A 53 5.78 0.04 -22.45
C GLY A 53 6.03 -1.19 -23.33
N ILE A 54 5.84 -2.39 -22.79
CA ILE A 54 5.99 -3.65 -23.56
C ILE A 54 4.97 -3.72 -24.72
N SER A 55 3.73 -3.29 -24.50
CA SER A 55 2.70 -3.27 -25.54
C SER A 55 2.99 -2.27 -26.66
N VAL A 56 3.54 -1.10 -26.34
CA VAL A 56 3.99 -0.11 -27.34
C VAL A 56 5.11 -0.68 -28.19
N GLU A 57 6.14 -1.24 -27.58
CA GLU A 57 7.27 -1.85 -28.29
C GLU A 57 6.82 -3.01 -29.19
N LEU A 58 5.89 -3.84 -28.70
CA LEU A 58 5.32 -4.94 -29.49
C LEU A 58 4.49 -4.42 -30.68
N ASN A 59 3.68 -3.38 -30.49
CA ASN A 59 2.90 -2.77 -31.56
C ASN A 59 3.81 -2.15 -32.65
N GLU A 60 4.89 -1.48 -32.26
CA GLU A 60 5.87 -0.95 -33.20
C GLU A 60 6.55 -2.04 -34.03
N ARG A 61 6.80 -3.21 -33.43
CA ARG A 61 7.37 -4.38 -34.12
C ARG A 61 6.39 -5.07 -35.05
N LEU A 62 5.11 -5.11 -34.69
CA LEU A 62 4.05 -5.75 -35.49
C LEU A 62 3.54 -4.86 -36.63
N ALA A 63 3.77 -3.54 -36.56
CA ALA A 63 3.39 -2.59 -37.60
C ALA A 63 4.43 -2.45 -38.74
N ARG A 64 5.52 -3.23 -38.72
CA ARG A 64 6.49 -3.38 -39.81
C ARG A 64 6.20 -4.64 -40.62
#